data_AF-A0A915LXB0-F1
#
_entry.id   AF-A0A915LXB0-F1
#
_cell.length_a   1.000
_cell.length_b   1.000
_cell.length_c   1.000
_cell.angle_alpha   90.00
_cell.angle_beta   90.00
_cell.angle_gamma   90.00
#
_symmetry.space_group_name_H-M   'P 1'
#
loop_
_entity.id
_entity.type
_entity.pdbx_description
1 polymer ?
#
loop_
_entity_poly.entity_id
_entity_poly.type
_entity_poly.pdbx_seq_one_letter_code
_entity_poly.pdbx_strand_id
1 'polypeptide(L)'
;FDDFWKVTNEVDDGRDGDALKAARRAIISNSQIDIFNAKVVAEFGKPPFNCINECMGGPNDQIPASYARSLHDTTYAYLRALNKTTEKFGYLTKDLARNGTLINNMSRGEFQGETGLITFDDNGNRQPNFFLTMLDISDQANVVMNITTLIKRYTNETGLWANRGGKRPLYKPICGYTGTECPQNITTYILIGVGLVLLLLVATLGGIGYAVREKLKEKERLTRECLIPFGELKNIKELKSNEDMRSLEANKSLKSLQSSQSGSTKLTSMDDKKLETENYVHFLYNREVVFAIKYQVRVRIFNEDFILLRKDLIAKEQYVGDSFVMFTLMRDIASGLIALHGSFVGAHGMLSSENCLINDRWQVKISDFGLNMIRESQTITKKSNI
;
A
#
# COMPACT_ATOMS: atom_id res chain seq x y z
N PHE A 1 56.09 -10.33 -16.71
CA PHE A 1 55.27 -9.88 -15.55
C PHE A 1 54.52 -11.11 -15.07
N ASP A 2 55.25 -12.21 -15.00
CA ASP A 2 54.63 -13.50 -15.09
C ASP A 2 54.44 -13.92 -13.65
N ASP A 3 53.20 -14.20 -13.30
CA ASP A 3 52.83 -14.74 -12.00
C ASP A 3 52.95 -13.79 -10.78
N PHE A 4 52.61 -12.49 -10.89
CA PHE A 4 52.55 -11.59 -9.71
C PHE A 4 51.59 -12.06 -8.59
N TRP A 5 50.70 -12.99 -8.92
CA TRP A 5 49.71 -13.59 -8.03
C TRP A 5 50.18 -14.91 -7.42
N LYS A 6 51.40 -15.36 -7.75
CA LYS A 6 52.04 -16.54 -7.15
C LYS A 6 53.17 -16.10 -6.24
N VAL A 7 53.32 -16.81 -5.13
CA VAL A 7 54.48 -16.66 -4.27
C VAL A 7 55.71 -17.28 -4.95
N THR A 8 56.77 -16.49 -5.13
CA THR A 8 58.00 -16.95 -5.81
C THR A 8 59.18 -17.18 -4.86
N ASN A 9 59.20 -16.51 -3.70
CA ASN A 9 60.37 -16.47 -2.81
C ASN A 9 60.03 -16.68 -1.32
N GLU A 10 58.81 -17.08 -0.97
CA GLU A 10 58.38 -17.33 0.41
C GLU A 10 57.66 -18.68 0.57
N VAL A 11 57.34 -19.05 1.81
CA VAL A 11 56.54 -20.24 2.12
C VAL A 11 55.14 -20.08 1.52
N ASP A 12 54.81 -20.92 0.55
CA ASP A 12 53.48 -20.98 -0.08
C ASP A 12 52.40 -21.21 1.01
N ASP A 13 51.46 -20.27 1.12
CA ASP A 13 50.32 -20.35 2.03
C ASP A 13 49.18 -21.24 1.48
N GLY A 14 49.38 -21.81 0.29
CA GLY A 14 48.43 -22.64 -0.43
C GLY A 14 47.30 -21.84 -1.09
N ARG A 15 47.40 -20.51 -1.17
CA ARG A 15 46.32 -19.63 -1.63
C ARG A 15 46.54 -18.98 -2.99
N ASP A 16 47.57 -19.39 -3.73
CA ASP A 16 47.82 -18.96 -5.11
C ASP A 16 46.57 -19.07 -6.02
N GLY A 17 45.74 -20.12 -5.82
CA GLY A 17 44.50 -20.28 -6.56
C GLY A 17 43.44 -19.20 -6.27
N ASP A 18 43.37 -18.73 -5.02
CA ASP A 18 42.50 -17.59 -4.65
C ASP A 18 43.06 -16.27 -5.15
N ALA A 19 44.38 -16.09 -5.04
CA ALA A 19 45.09 -14.93 -5.54
C ALA A 19 44.89 -14.78 -7.05
N LEU A 20 44.99 -15.88 -7.82
CA LEU A 20 44.71 -15.87 -9.25
C LEU A 20 43.27 -15.44 -9.57
N LYS A 21 42.27 -15.95 -8.83
CA LYS A 21 40.87 -15.53 -9.02
C LYS A 21 40.68 -14.04 -8.76
N ALA A 22 41.36 -13.49 -7.76
CA ALA A 22 41.36 -12.05 -7.48
C ALA A 22 42.10 -11.25 -8.56
N ALA A 23 43.26 -11.73 -8.99
CA ALA A 23 44.11 -11.14 -10.02
C ALA A 23 43.39 -11.00 -11.38
N ARG A 24 42.60 -12.00 -11.79
CA ARG A 24 41.73 -11.94 -12.97
C ARG A 24 40.71 -10.78 -12.93
N ARG A 25 40.43 -10.25 -11.74
CA ARG A 25 39.52 -9.11 -11.51
C ARG A 25 40.27 -7.83 -11.14
N ALA A 26 41.59 -7.85 -11.07
CA ALA A 26 42.40 -6.68 -10.81
C ALA A 26 42.75 -5.95 -12.12
N ILE A 27 42.99 -4.65 -12.01
CA ILE A 27 43.62 -3.84 -13.05
C ILE A 27 44.88 -3.29 -12.42
N ILE A 28 46.01 -3.49 -13.10
CA ILE A 28 47.32 -3.19 -12.52
C ILE A 28 48.02 -2.18 -13.41
N SER A 29 48.58 -1.16 -12.78
CA SER A 29 49.53 -0.24 -13.40
C SER A 29 50.87 -0.49 -12.74
N ASN A 30 51.74 -1.26 -13.38
CA ASN A 30 53.07 -1.50 -12.84
C ASN A 30 54.13 -1.52 -13.94
N SER A 31 55.36 -1.29 -13.51
CA SER A 31 56.58 -1.19 -14.32
C SER A 31 57.52 -2.36 -13.97
N GLN A 32 58.28 -2.89 -14.93
CA GLN A 32 59.16 -4.05 -14.73
C GLN A 32 60.33 -3.70 -13.80
N ILE A 33 60.13 -3.80 -12.48
CA ILE A 33 61.12 -3.40 -11.45
C ILE A 33 62.19 -4.49 -11.28
N ASP A 34 61.80 -5.76 -11.42
CA ASP A 34 62.66 -6.90 -11.07
C ASP A 34 63.92 -7.03 -11.96
N ILE A 35 63.78 -6.74 -13.26
CA ILE A 35 64.90 -6.80 -14.21
C ILE A 35 65.97 -5.76 -13.85
N PHE A 36 65.56 -4.53 -13.53
CA PHE A 36 66.48 -3.47 -13.14
C PHE A 36 67.15 -3.81 -11.81
N ASN A 37 66.39 -4.34 -10.84
CA ASN A 37 66.95 -4.72 -9.55
C ASN A 37 68.03 -5.80 -9.69
N ALA A 38 67.80 -6.81 -10.53
CA ALA A 38 68.80 -7.83 -10.81
C ALA A 38 70.09 -7.24 -11.43
N LYS A 39 69.97 -6.26 -12.32
CA LYS A 39 71.14 -5.53 -12.87
C LYS A 39 71.90 -4.78 -11.78
N VAL A 40 71.20 -4.07 -10.90
CA VAL A 40 71.84 -3.32 -9.80
C VAL A 40 72.65 -4.25 -8.91
N VAL A 41 72.07 -5.38 -8.49
CA VAL A 41 72.77 -6.38 -7.67
C VAL A 41 74.01 -6.91 -8.40
N ALA A 42 73.90 -7.20 -9.70
CA ALA A 42 75.03 -7.66 -10.50
C ALA A 42 76.14 -6.60 -10.65
N GLU A 43 75.80 -5.32 -10.78
CA GLU A 43 76.80 -4.23 -10.88
C GLU A 43 77.50 -3.97 -9.54
N PHE A 44 76.81 -4.10 -8.40
CA PHE A 44 77.46 -4.02 -7.09
C PHE A 44 78.47 -5.16 -6.85
N GLY A 45 78.28 -6.31 -7.50
CA GLY A 45 79.25 -7.41 -7.48
C GLY A 45 80.58 -7.08 -8.18
N LYS A 46 80.65 -5.97 -8.93
CA LYS A 46 81.83 -5.52 -9.66
C LYS A 46 82.58 -4.41 -8.90
N PRO A 47 83.83 -4.10 -9.28
CA PRO A 47 84.55 -2.95 -8.74
C PRO A 47 83.79 -1.63 -8.95
N PRO A 48 83.86 -0.65 -8.01
CA PRO A 48 84.69 -0.65 -6.81
C PRO A 48 84.06 -1.34 -5.60
N PHE A 49 82.79 -1.75 -5.68
CA PHE A 49 82.04 -2.27 -4.54
C PHE A 49 82.40 -3.72 -4.22
N ASN A 50 82.63 -4.57 -5.25
CA ASN A 50 82.98 -5.99 -5.12
C ASN A 50 82.09 -6.74 -4.12
N CYS A 51 80.80 -6.41 -4.13
CA CYS A 51 79.85 -6.77 -3.09
C CYS A 51 78.80 -7.75 -3.63
N ILE A 52 78.81 -8.98 -3.13
CA ILE A 52 77.86 -10.03 -3.48
C ILE A 52 77.15 -10.49 -2.21
N ASN A 53 75.82 -10.42 -2.19
CA ASN A 53 74.91 -10.89 -1.13
C ASN A 53 75.16 -10.28 0.27
N GLU A 54 76.16 -10.77 1.01
CA GLU A 54 76.30 -10.54 2.47
C GLU A 54 76.62 -9.09 2.86
N CYS A 55 77.33 -8.36 2.00
CA CYS A 55 77.70 -6.95 2.22
C CYS A 55 76.58 -5.96 1.87
N MET A 56 75.47 -6.42 1.28
CA MET A 56 74.28 -5.61 1.01
C MET A 56 73.29 -5.59 2.19
N GLY A 57 73.64 -6.18 3.33
CA GLY A 57 72.75 -6.30 4.48
C GLY A 57 71.83 -7.51 4.40
N GLY A 58 70.73 -7.47 5.15
CA GLY A 58 69.75 -8.55 5.17
C GLY A 58 69.00 -8.69 3.83
N PRO A 59 68.15 -9.72 3.66
CA PRO A 59 67.39 -9.95 2.44
C PRO A 59 66.55 -8.73 2.00
N ASN A 60 66.06 -7.93 2.95
CA ASN A 60 65.29 -6.71 2.68
C ASN A 60 66.16 -5.51 2.28
N ASP A 61 67.44 -5.52 2.63
CA ASP A 61 68.40 -4.46 2.30
C ASP A 61 69.02 -4.65 0.90
N GLN A 62 68.86 -5.84 0.32
CA GLN A 62 69.29 -6.20 -1.04
C GLN A 62 68.35 -5.68 -2.14
N ILE A 63 67.21 -5.09 -1.76
CA ILE A 63 66.23 -4.54 -2.70
C ILE A 63 66.58 -3.06 -2.95
N PRO A 64 66.94 -2.68 -4.19
CA PRO A 64 67.21 -1.27 -4.50
C PRO A 64 66.01 -0.37 -4.19
N ALA A 65 66.29 0.85 -3.75
CA ALA A 65 65.25 1.83 -3.49
C ALA A 65 64.34 2.04 -4.72
N SER A 66 63.05 2.22 -4.49
CA SER A 66 62.04 2.32 -5.56
C SER A 66 62.30 3.45 -6.58
N TYR A 67 63.02 4.50 -6.17
CA TYR A 67 63.42 5.62 -7.03
C TYR A 67 64.75 5.40 -7.77
N ALA A 68 65.52 4.36 -7.46
CA ALA A 68 66.86 4.13 -8.04
C ALA A 68 66.81 4.05 -9.57
N ARG A 69 65.77 3.41 -10.11
CA ARG A 69 65.55 3.32 -11.56
C ARG A 69 65.24 4.68 -12.20
N SER A 70 64.48 5.52 -11.51
CA SER A 70 64.23 6.90 -11.95
C SER A 70 65.49 7.75 -11.90
N LEU A 71 66.32 7.57 -10.87
CA LEU A 71 67.59 8.27 -10.73
C LEU A 71 68.57 7.89 -11.85
N HIS A 72 68.67 6.59 -12.17
CA HIS A 72 69.42 6.11 -13.33
C HIS A 72 69.03 6.86 -14.61
N ASP A 73 67.73 6.93 -14.89
CA ASP A 73 67.23 7.58 -16.10
C ASP A 73 67.45 9.10 -16.10
N THR A 74 67.35 9.76 -14.94
CA THR A 74 67.68 11.19 -14.79
C THR A 74 69.17 11.43 -15.06
N THR A 75 70.05 10.61 -14.50
CA THR A 75 71.50 10.71 -14.75
C THR A 75 71.81 10.47 -16.22
N TYR A 76 71.19 9.47 -16.84
CA TYR A 76 71.37 9.18 -18.25
C TYR A 76 70.85 10.33 -19.15
N ALA A 77 69.71 10.93 -18.82
CA ALA A 77 69.19 12.12 -19.50
C ALA A 77 70.20 13.28 -19.46
N TYR A 78 70.79 13.53 -18.28
CA TYR A 78 71.78 14.58 -18.09
C TYR A 78 73.05 14.34 -18.92
N LEU A 79 73.59 13.11 -18.90
CA LEU A 79 74.76 12.74 -19.68
C LEU A 79 74.51 12.88 -21.19
N ARG A 80 73.31 12.50 -21.67
CA ARG A 80 72.91 12.71 -23.06
C ARG A 80 72.82 14.19 -23.42
N ALA A 81 72.30 15.03 -22.53
CA ALA A 81 72.24 16.48 -22.74
C ALA A 81 73.64 17.10 -22.81
N LEU A 82 74.58 16.65 -21.97
CA LEU A 82 75.99 17.05 -22.05
C LEU A 82 76.64 16.61 -23.37
N ASN A 83 76.39 15.38 -23.82
CA ASN A 83 76.92 14.91 -25.09
C ASN A 83 76.40 15.75 -26.26
N LYS A 84 75.09 15.98 -26.34
CA LYS A 84 74.50 16.86 -27.38
C LYS A 84 75.05 18.29 -27.31
N THR A 85 75.34 18.79 -26.10
CA THR A 85 75.97 20.11 -25.91
C THR A 85 77.38 20.10 -26.51
N THR A 86 78.15 19.05 -26.28
CA THR A 86 79.49 18.85 -26.83
C THR A 86 79.45 18.80 -28.35
N GLU A 87 78.51 18.04 -28.93
CA GLU A 87 78.31 17.95 -30.38
C GLU A 87 77.94 19.32 -31.00
N LYS A 88 77.12 20.10 -30.30
CA LYS A 88 76.68 21.43 -30.79
C LYS A 88 77.80 22.47 -30.81
N PHE A 89 78.68 22.48 -29.79
CA PHE A 89 79.73 23.48 -29.66
C PHE A 89 81.13 22.99 -30.09
N GLY A 90 81.28 21.68 -30.32
CA GLY A 90 82.57 21.03 -30.60
C GLY A 90 83.46 20.82 -29.38
N TYR A 91 83.05 21.28 -28.19
CA TYR A 91 83.75 21.13 -26.93
C TYR A 91 82.78 21.25 -25.74
N LEU A 92 83.23 20.83 -24.55
CA LEU A 92 82.48 20.95 -23.30
C LEU A 92 83.31 21.63 -22.23
N THR A 93 82.96 22.88 -21.87
CA THR A 93 83.54 23.58 -20.72
C THR A 93 82.66 23.44 -19.48
N LYS A 94 83.25 23.71 -18.31
CA LYS A 94 82.54 23.74 -17.03
C LYS A 94 81.38 24.73 -17.01
N ASP A 95 81.51 25.87 -17.69
CA ASP A 95 80.45 26.89 -17.75
C ASP A 95 79.28 26.44 -18.62
N LEU A 96 79.56 25.76 -19.75
CA LEU A 96 78.51 25.16 -20.59
C LEU A 96 77.77 24.05 -19.83
N ALA A 97 78.49 23.18 -19.12
CA ALA A 97 77.90 22.10 -18.34
C ALA A 97 77.07 22.58 -17.13
N ARG A 98 77.35 23.78 -16.60
CA ARG A 98 76.63 24.41 -15.48
C ARG A 98 75.47 25.29 -15.91
N ASN A 99 75.32 25.57 -17.21
CA ASN A 99 74.22 26.37 -17.73
C ASN A 99 72.92 25.55 -17.74
N GLY A 100 72.14 25.64 -16.67
CA GLY A 100 70.90 24.87 -16.50
C GLY A 100 69.89 25.06 -17.63
N THR A 101 69.71 26.28 -18.13
CA THR A 101 68.79 26.57 -19.25
C THR A 101 69.24 25.90 -20.54
N LEU A 102 70.55 25.94 -20.82
CA LEU A 102 71.13 25.25 -21.98
C LEU A 102 70.94 23.73 -21.84
N ILE A 103 71.34 23.15 -20.71
CA ILE A 103 71.24 21.70 -20.49
C ILE A 103 69.78 21.22 -20.56
N ASN A 104 68.84 21.97 -19.97
CA ASN A 104 67.42 21.65 -20.05
C ASN A 104 66.88 21.71 -21.48
N ASN A 105 67.35 22.66 -22.29
CA ASN A 105 66.99 22.72 -23.70
C ASN A 105 67.59 21.54 -24.49
N MET A 106 68.81 21.12 -24.15
CA MET A 106 69.49 19.99 -24.80
C MET A 106 68.95 18.61 -24.33
N SER A 107 68.32 18.53 -23.16
CA SER A 107 67.68 17.30 -22.66
C SER A 107 66.35 16.96 -23.35
N ARG A 108 65.78 17.88 -24.13
CA ARG A 108 64.54 17.66 -24.90
C ARG A 108 64.66 16.46 -25.87
N GLY A 109 63.49 15.90 -26.19
CA GLY A 109 63.32 14.75 -27.07
C GLY A 109 63.01 13.47 -26.32
N GLU A 110 63.21 12.35 -27.00
CA GLU A 110 62.89 11.02 -26.47
C GLU A 110 64.11 10.11 -26.38
N PHE A 111 64.06 9.16 -25.45
CA PHE A 111 65.03 8.06 -25.37
C PHE A 111 64.50 6.88 -24.58
N GLN A 112 65.14 5.73 -24.80
CA GLN A 112 64.87 4.52 -24.04
C GLN A 112 65.70 4.53 -22.74
N GLY A 113 65.04 4.56 -21.59
CA GLY A 113 65.62 4.35 -20.27
C GLY A 113 65.22 3.01 -19.66
N GLU A 114 65.61 2.79 -18.40
CA GLU A 114 65.25 1.58 -17.64
C GLU A 114 63.78 1.61 -17.18
N THR A 115 63.18 2.80 -17.08
CA THR A 115 61.72 2.96 -16.89
C THR A 115 60.90 2.89 -18.18
N GLY A 116 61.53 2.60 -19.33
CA GLY A 116 60.87 2.54 -20.64
C GLY A 116 61.16 3.76 -21.52
N LEU A 117 60.29 4.02 -22.49
CA LEU A 117 60.40 5.22 -23.34
C LEU A 117 60.12 6.48 -22.50
N ILE A 118 61.09 7.39 -22.49
CA ILE A 118 61.03 8.66 -21.77
C ILE A 118 60.93 9.78 -22.80
N THR A 119 59.96 10.66 -22.59
CA THR A 119 59.72 11.85 -23.39
C THR A 119 59.71 13.06 -22.48
N PHE A 120 60.37 14.15 -22.90
CA PHE A 120 60.35 15.43 -22.22
C PHE A 120 59.48 16.42 -22.99
N ASP A 121 58.71 17.25 -22.27
CA ASP A 121 58.01 18.39 -22.87
C ASP A 121 58.97 19.55 -23.17
N ASP A 122 58.44 20.60 -23.78
CA ASP A 122 59.20 21.81 -24.10
C ASP A 122 59.76 22.51 -22.85
N ASN A 123 59.18 22.29 -21.68
CA ASN A 123 59.66 22.85 -20.42
C ASN A 123 60.74 21.98 -19.76
N GLY A 124 61.03 20.79 -20.31
CA GLY A 124 61.96 19.83 -19.73
C GLY A 124 61.36 18.99 -18.61
N ASN A 125 60.04 18.93 -18.50
CA ASN A 125 59.37 17.99 -17.61
C ASN A 125 59.21 16.64 -18.30
N ARG A 126 59.53 15.58 -17.57
CA ARG A 126 59.28 14.21 -18.03
C ARG A 126 57.77 13.96 -18.12
N GLN A 127 57.33 13.50 -19.28
CA GLN A 127 55.95 13.05 -19.47
C GLN A 127 55.78 11.65 -18.86
N PRO A 128 54.81 11.46 -17.95
CA PRO A 128 54.58 10.17 -17.33
C PRO A 128 53.83 9.24 -18.28
N ASN A 129 54.31 8.00 -18.44
CA ASN A 129 53.66 6.97 -19.24
C ASN A 129 52.97 5.97 -18.31
N PHE A 130 51.64 5.96 -18.33
CA PHE A 130 50.81 5.04 -17.53
C PHE A 130 50.15 4.00 -18.41
N PHE A 131 50.28 2.74 -18.02
CA PHE A 131 49.71 1.60 -18.73
C PHE A 131 48.73 0.85 -17.83
N LEU A 132 47.57 0.50 -18.37
CA LEU A 132 46.68 -0.45 -17.73
C LEU A 132 47.01 -1.85 -18.22
N THR A 133 47.25 -2.75 -17.28
CA THR A 133 47.54 -4.15 -17.51
C THR A 133 46.44 -5.00 -16.88
N MET A 134 45.98 -6.01 -17.59
CA MET A 134 45.01 -7.00 -17.11
C MET A 134 45.46 -8.40 -17.51
N LEU A 135 45.03 -9.41 -16.75
CA LEU A 135 45.20 -10.81 -17.15
C LEU A 135 44.23 -11.17 -18.26
N ASP A 136 44.72 -11.87 -19.28
CA ASP A 136 43.89 -12.50 -20.31
C ASP A 136 43.32 -13.84 -19.84
N ILE A 137 42.66 -14.57 -20.75
CA ILE A 137 42.07 -15.90 -20.46
C ILE A 137 43.11 -16.99 -20.19
N SER A 138 44.35 -16.76 -20.61
CA SER A 138 45.51 -17.64 -20.43
C SER A 138 46.33 -17.25 -19.20
N ASP A 139 45.75 -16.38 -18.35
CA ASP A 139 46.39 -15.82 -17.16
C ASP A 139 47.68 -15.04 -17.45
N GLN A 140 47.82 -14.50 -18.66
CA GLN A 140 48.97 -13.69 -19.04
C GLN A 140 48.67 -12.19 -18.89
N ALA A 141 49.61 -11.47 -18.29
CA ALA A 141 49.49 -10.02 -18.07
C ALA A 141 49.73 -9.25 -19.37
N ASN A 142 48.67 -8.63 -19.91
CA ASN A 142 48.71 -7.86 -21.15
C ASN A 142 48.36 -6.39 -20.93
N VAL A 143 49.11 -5.50 -21.60
CA VAL A 143 48.82 -4.06 -21.59
C VAL A 143 47.62 -3.79 -22.49
N VAL A 144 46.52 -3.34 -21.90
CA VAL A 144 45.24 -3.13 -22.58
C VAL A 144 45.01 -1.66 -22.98
N MET A 145 45.66 -0.71 -22.32
CA MET A 145 45.48 0.71 -22.60
C MET A 145 46.71 1.51 -22.16
N ASN A 146 47.08 2.50 -22.96
CA ASN A 146 47.96 3.59 -22.53
C ASN A 146 47.08 4.76 -22.08
N ILE A 147 47.13 5.09 -20.79
CA ILE A 147 46.31 6.16 -20.20
C ILE A 147 46.81 7.53 -20.65
N THR A 148 48.12 7.71 -20.76
CA THR A 148 48.73 8.98 -21.10
C THR A 148 48.34 9.42 -22.51
N THR A 149 48.34 8.50 -23.47
CA THR A 149 47.96 8.79 -24.86
C THR A 149 46.49 8.48 -25.16
N LEU A 150 45.76 7.93 -24.20
CA LEU A 150 44.37 7.43 -24.36
C LEU A 150 44.21 6.39 -25.48
N ILE A 151 45.29 5.70 -25.85
CA ILE A 151 45.29 4.68 -26.89
C ILE A 151 44.85 3.33 -26.29
N LYS A 152 43.74 2.81 -26.82
CA LYS A 152 43.24 1.46 -26.53
C LYS A 152 44.05 0.44 -27.32
N ARG A 153 44.52 -0.62 -26.66
CA ARG A 153 45.21 -1.75 -27.32
C ARG A 153 44.32 -2.97 -27.55
N TYR A 154 43.06 -2.91 -27.15
CA TYR A 154 42.06 -3.94 -27.41
C TYR A 154 41.08 -3.48 -28.48
N THR A 155 40.57 -4.43 -29.26
CA THR A 155 39.55 -4.19 -30.30
C THR A 155 38.14 -4.53 -29.83
N ASN A 156 38.00 -5.53 -28.96
CA ASN A 156 36.70 -6.03 -28.50
C ASN A 156 36.62 -6.05 -26.96
N GLU A 157 35.58 -5.43 -26.40
CA GLU A 157 35.28 -5.43 -24.96
C GLU A 157 34.95 -6.83 -24.43
N THR A 158 34.32 -7.69 -25.23
CA THR A 158 33.99 -9.05 -24.82
C THR A 158 35.24 -9.87 -24.55
N GLY A 159 36.30 -9.67 -25.35
CA GLY A 159 37.61 -10.28 -25.12
C GLY A 159 38.31 -9.68 -23.90
N LEU A 160 38.26 -8.35 -23.76
CA LEU A 160 38.84 -7.62 -22.63
C LEU A 160 38.28 -8.09 -21.28
N TRP A 161 36.97 -8.30 -21.21
CA TRP A 161 36.27 -8.75 -20.01
C TRP A 161 35.98 -10.24 -19.99
N ALA A 162 36.71 -11.06 -20.76
CA ALA A 162 36.46 -12.51 -20.83
C ALA A 162 36.50 -13.18 -19.44
N ASN A 163 37.44 -12.75 -18.59
CA ASN A 163 37.55 -13.16 -17.18
C ASN A 163 36.37 -12.73 -16.28
N ARG A 164 35.43 -11.93 -16.83
CA ARG A 164 34.19 -11.46 -16.20
C ARG A 164 32.95 -11.84 -17.02
N GLY A 165 33.03 -12.90 -17.83
CA GLY A 165 31.91 -13.34 -18.67
C GLY A 165 31.65 -12.42 -19.86
N GLY A 166 32.68 -11.70 -20.33
CA GLY A 166 32.62 -10.82 -21.50
C GLY A 166 31.87 -9.51 -21.28
N LYS A 167 31.52 -9.18 -20.03
CA LYS A 167 30.76 -7.96 -19.70
C LYS A 167 31.60 -7.02 -18.84
N ARG A 168 31.61 -5.75 -19.26
CA ARG A 168 32.23 -4.68 -18.49
C ARG A 168 31.54 -4.58 -17.11
N PRO A 169 32.30 -4.50 -16.01
CA PRO A 169 31.72 -4.26 -14.70
C PRO A 169 31.02 -2.89 -14.66
N LEU A 170 29.92 -2.83 -13.91
CA LEU A 170 29.28 -1.56 -13.64
C LEU A 170 30.20 -0.69 -12.78
N TYR A 171 30.26 0.61 -13.07
CA TYR A 171 30.98 1.59 -12.24
C TYR A 171 30.29 1.85 -10.90
N LYS A 172 29.03 1.41 -10.76
CA LYS A 172 28.20 1.52 -9.55
C LYS A 172 27.35 0.25 -9.42
N PRO A 173 27.20 -0.34 -8.23
CA PRO A 173 26.30 -1.47 -8.03
C PRO A 173 24.84 -1.11 -8.40
N ILE A 174 24.05 -2.13 -8.77
CA ILE A 174 22.66 -1.96 -9.23
C ILE A 174 21.80 -1.20 -8.22
N CYS A 175 22.02 -1.43 -6.92
CA CYS A 175 21.29 -0.77 -5.84
C CYS A 175 22.10 0.33 -5.13
N GLY A 176 23.10 0.89 -5.81
CA GLY A 176 24.06 1.80 -5.22
C GLY A 176 24.97 1.13 -4.19
N TYR A 177 25.93 1.90 -3.67
CA TYR A 177 26.90 1.40 -2.69
C TYR A 177 26.30 1.12 -1.32
N THR A 178 25.18 1.78 -0.99
CA THR A 178 24.44 1.64 0.27
C THR A 178 23.32 0.61 0.21
N GLY A 179 22.98 0.10 -0.98
CA GLY A 179 21.83 -0.79 -1.17
C GLY A 179 20.46 -0.09 -1.15
N THR A 180 20.40 1.23 -0.96
CA THR A 180 19.14 1.97 -0.77
C THR A 180 18.49 2.41 -2.08
N GLU A 181 19.19 2.30 -3.21
CA GLU A 181 18.69 2.73 -4.52
C GLU A 181 17.94 1.63 -5.27
N CYS A 182 17.77 0.44 -4.67
CA CYS A 182 16.87 -0.54 -5.25
C CYS A 182 15.44 0.02 -5.32
N PRO A 183 14.67 -0.26 -6.39
CA PRO A 183 13.25 0.06 -6.40
C PRO A 183 12.57 -0.63 -5.21
N GLN A 184 12.04 0.18 -4.29
CA GLN A 184 11.31 -0.30 -3.12
C GLN A 184 9.99 -0.94 -3.58
N ASN A 185 9.64 -2.08 -3.01
CA ASN A 185 8.41 -2.78 -3.36
C ASN A 185 7.21 -2.07 -2.70
N ILE A 186 6.72 -1.01 -3.34
CA ILE A 186 5.62 -0.17 -2.83
C ILE A 186 4.26 -0.89 -2.75
N THR A 187 4.15 -2.08 -3.36
CA THR A 187 2.92 -2.88 -3.41
C THR A 187 2.41 -3.27 -2.03
N THR A 188 3.30 -3.64 -1.09
CA THR A 188 2.92 -4.01 0.28
C THR A 188 2.32 -2.82 1.04
N TYR A 189 2.91 -1.62 0.88
CA TYR A 189 2.41 -0.40 1.54
C TYR A 189 1.05 0.03 0.98
N ILE A 190 0.84 -0.13 -0.34
CA ILE A 190 -0.46 0.15 -0.99
C ILE A 190 -1.55 -0.80 -0.45
N LEU A 191 -1.27 -2.09 -0.31
CA LEU A 191 -2.24 -3.07 0.22
C LEU A 191 -2.64 -2.77 1.67
N ILE A 192 -1.69 -2.39 2.53
CA ILE A 192 -1.96 -1.97 3.91
C ILE A 192 -2.82 -0.71 3.93
N GLY A 193 -2.50 0.27 3.07
CA GLY A 193 -3.27 1.51 2.96
C GLY A 193 -4.72 1.29 2.53
N VAL A 194 -4.95 0.46 1.50
CA VAL A 194 -6.31 0.10 1.03
C VAL A 194 -7.10 -0.63 2.12
N GLY A 195 -6.47 -1.53 2.86
CA GLY A 195 -7.10 -2.25 3.97
C GLY A 195 -7.59 -1.32 5.09
N LEU A 196 -6.78 -0.33 5.47
CA LEU A 196 -7.16 0.66 6.50
C LEU A 196 -8.34 1.53 6.05
N VAL A 197 -8.36 1.96 4.78
CA VAL A 197 -9.46 2.76 4.22
C VAL A 197 -10.77 1.97 4.20
N LEU A 198 -10.71 0.69 3.80
CA LEU A 198 -11.88 -0.20 3.82
C LEU A 198 -12.42 -0.42 5.24
N LEU A 199 -11.53 -0.59 6.22
CA LEU A 199 -11.93 -0.77 7.62
C LEU A 199 -12.64 0.47 8.16
N LEU A 200 -12.14 1.67 7.84
CA LEU A 200 -12.79 2.94 8.20
C LEU A 200 -14.14 3.11 7.50
N LEU A 201 -14.27 2.71 6.23
CA LEU A 201 -15.55 2.72 5.52
C LEU A 201 -16.57 1.77 6.16
N VAL A 202 -16.17 0.56 6.54
CA VAL A 202 -17.07 -0.39 7.22
C VAL A 202 -17.48 0.13 8.60
N ALA A 203 -16.54 0.70 9.37
CA ALA A 203 -16.84 1.27 10.68
C ALA A 203 -17.80 2.47 10.58
N THR A 204 -17.60 3.35 9.60
CA THR A 204 -18.49 4.51 9.38
C THR A 204 -19.88 4.07 8.91
N LEU A 205 -19.98 3.15 7.96
CA LEU A 205 -21.28 2.59 7.53
C LEU A 205 -21.99 1.84 8.66
N GLY A 206 -21.24 1.09 9.48
CA GLY A 206 -21.76 0.43 10.68
C GLY A 206 -22.27 1.44 11.71
N GLY A 207 -21.53 2.52 11.95
CA GLY A 207 -21.92 3.61 12.85
C GLY A 207 -23.17 4.35 12.36
N ILE A 208 -23.25 4.67 11.07
CA ILE A 208 -24.44 5.27 10.45
C ILE A 208 -25.64 4.32 10.58
N GLY A 209 -25.45 3.03 10.27
CA GLY A 209 -26.49 2.01 10.39
C GLY A 209 -26.99 1.87 11.83
N TYR A 210 -26.09 1.89 12.82
CA TYR A 210 -26.43 1.88 14.24
C TYR A 210 -27.25 3.12 14.63
N ALA A 211 -26.79 4.32 14.25
CA ALA A 211 -27.47 5.58 14.54
C ALA A 211 -28.88 5.64 13.92
N VAL A 212 -29.04 5.18 12.66
CA VAL A 212 -30.35 5.09 12.00
C VAL A 212 -31.27 4.11 12.73
N ARG A 213 -30.75 2.93 13.12
CA ARG A 213 -31.53 1.93 13.86
C ARG A 213 -32.00 2.46 15.21
N GLU A 214 -31.14 3.18 15.91
CA GLU A 214 -31.48 3.81 17.18
C GLU A 214 -32.56 4.89 16.99
N LYS A 215 -32.41 5.74 15.97
CA LYS A 215 -33.42 6.75 15.63
C LYS A 215 -34.77 6.16 15.22
N LEU A 216 -34.78 5.03 14.52
CA LEU A 216 -36.02 4.33 14.17
C LEU A 216 -36.72 3.75 15.41
N LYS A 217 -35.97 3.11 16.31
CA LYS A 217 -36.50 2.63 17.60
C LYS A 217 -37.05 3.78 18.46
N GLU A 218 -36.37 4.92 18.46
CA GLU A 218 -36.80 6.11 19.18
C GLU A 218 -38.14 6.64 18.63
N LYS A 219 -38.30 6.69 17.30
CA LYS A 219 -39.57 7.06 16.64
C LYS A 219 -40.70 6.11 17.03
N GLU A 220 -40.46 4.79 16.99
CA GLU A 220 -41.47 3.80 17.40
C GLU A 220 -41.91 3.99 18.85
N ARG A 221 -40.98 4.33 19.76
CA ARG A 221 -41.30 4.59 21.17
C ARG A 221 -42.19 5.83 21.32
N LEU A 222 -41.83 6.95 20.68
CA LEU A 222 -42.62 8.19 20.72
C LEU A 222 -44.01 8.02 20.09
N THR A 223 -44.13 7.24 19.00
CA THR A 223 -45.45 6.94 18.42
C THR A 223 -46.33 6.13 19.37
N ARG A 224 -45.74 5.21 20.15
CA ARG A 224 -46.50 4.44 21.16
C ARG A 224 -47.02 5.30 22.31
N GLU A 225 -46.31 6.38 22.65
CA GLU A 225 -46.74 7.33 23.69
C GLU A 225 -47.89 8.24 23.23
N CYS A 226 -48.11 8.40 21.92
CA CYS A 226 -49.23 9.16 21.36
C CYS A 226 -50.52 8.33 21.21
N LEU A 227 -50.45 7.01 21.45
CA LEU A 227 -51.62 6.14 21.42
C LEU A 227 -52.36 6.27 22.76
N ILE A 228 -53.55 6.88 22.72
CA ILE A 228 -54.43 6.95 23.89
C ILE A 228 -55.23 5.63 23.97
N PRO A 229 -55.08 4.82 25.03
CA PRO A 229 -55.87 3.61 25.21
C PRO A 229 -57.35 3.96 25.35
N PHE A 230 -58.24 3.23 24.66
CA PHE A 230 -59.67 3.52 24.68
C PHE A 230 -60.29 3.47 26.09
N GLY A 231 -59.76 2.62 26.98
CA GLY A 231 -60.23 2.51 28.36
C GLY A 231 -59.96 3.73 29.24
N GLU A 232 -59.05 4.64 28.83
CA GLU A 232 -58.77 5.88 29.55
C GLU A 232 -59.67 7.04 29.11
N LEU A 233 -60.43 6.86 28.03
CA LEU A 233 -61.36 7.84 27.52
C LEU A 233 -62.68 7.76 28.29
N LYS A 234 -63.09 8.86 28.94
CA LYS A 234 -64.41 8.94 29.58
C LYS A 234 -65.42 9.51 28.60
N ASN A 235 -66.56 8.82 28.45
CA ASN A 235 -67.64 9.30 27.61
C ASN A 235 -68.37 10.47 28.29
N ILE A 236 -68.42 11.63 27.64
CA ILE A 236 -69.00 12.84 28.20
C ILE A 236 -70.52 12.70 28.41
N LYS A 237 -71.21 11.83 27.66
CA LYS A 237 -72.65 11.57 27.85
C LYS A 237 -72.96 10.77 29.12
N GLU A 238 -71.99 10.00 29.62
CA GLU A 238 -72.16 9.13 30.79
C GLU A 238 -71.81 9.85 32.10
N LEU A 239 -71.16 11.02 32.03
CA LEU A 239 -70.74 11.85 33.17
C LEU A 239 -71.88 12.68 33.82
N LYS A 240 -73.11 12.14 33.85
CA LYS A 240 -74.30 12.82 34.42
C LYS A 240 -74.35 12.80 35.96
N SER A 241 -73.25 13.16 36.63
CA SER A 241 -73.21 13.40 38.08
C SER A 241 -72.83 14.87 38.34
N ASN A 242 -73.55 15.54 39.25
CA ASN A 242 -73.33 16.96 39.57
C ASN A 242 -71.92 17.27 40.12
N GLU A 243 -71.15 16.26 40.55
CA GLU A 243 -69.78 16.44 41.06
C GLU A 243 -68.75 16.62 39.95
N ASP A 244 -68.92 15.96 38.80
CA ASP A 244 -67.92 15.99 37.72
C ASP A 244 -67.94 17.33 36.95
N MET A 245 -69.10 17.99 36.89
CA MET A 245 -69.27 19.28 36.20
C MET A 245 -68.54 20.44 36.91
N ARG A 246 -68.40 20.39 38.23
CA ARG A 246 -67.60 21.36 39.01
C ARG A 246 -66.11 21.26 38.73
N SER A 247 -65.62 20.09 38.32
CA SER A 247 -64.20 19.87 38.02
C SER A 247 -63.76 20.47 36.67
N LEU A 248 -64.70 20.66 35.73
CA LEU A 248 -64.45 21.32 34.44
C LEU A 248 -64.35 22.86 34.57
N GLU A 249 -65.07 23.47 35.51
CA GLU A 249 -65.05 24.93 35.71
C GLU A 249 -63.83 25.41 36.52
N ALA A 250 -63.17 24.53 37.26
CA ALA A 250 -62.04 24.86 38.13
C ALA A 250 -60.73 25.24 37.38
N ASN A 251 -60.64 25.01 36.06
CA ASN A 251 -59.45 25.34 35.26
C ASN A 251 -59.49 26.71 34.59
N LYS A 252 -60.46 27.58 34.93
CA LYS A 252 -60.54 28.95 34.40
C LYS A 252 -59.50 29.92 34.97
N SER A 253 -58.72 29.50 35.96
CA SER A 253 -57.76 30.36 36.65
C SER A 253 -56.51 29.58 37.03
N LEU A 254 -55.54 29.47 36.12
CA LEU A 254 -54.09 29.29 36.38
C LEU A 254 -53.36 29.15 35.04
N LYS A 255 -52.90 30.28 34.48
CA LYS A 255 -51.63 30.47 33.75
C LYS A 255 -51.61 31.87 33.14
N SER A 256 -51.19 32.83 33.94
CA SER A 256 -50.55 34.06 33.48
C SER A 256 -49.11 33.74 33.06
N LEU A 257 -48.61 34.52 32.09
CA LEU A 257 -47.23 34.66 31.57
C LEU A 257 -47.01 34.19 30.11
N GLN A 258 -47.22 35.17 29.22
CA GLN A 258 -46.66 35.44 27.88
C GLN A 258 -46.01 34.30 27.06
N SER A 259 -46.61 33.94 25.92
CA SER A 259 -46.16 34.42 24.59
C SER A 259 -46.98 33.85 23.42
N SER A 260 -47.20 34.69 22.41
CA SER A 260 -47.65 34.43 21.02
C SER A 260 -49.04 33.83 20.77
N GLN A 261 -49.90 34.68 20.18
CA GLN A 261 -51.20 34.36 19.63
C GLN A 261 -51.15 33.19 18.62
N SER A 262 -51.97 32.19 18.85
CA SER A 262 -52.66 31.43 17.81
C SER A 262 -54.11 31.28 18.27
N GLY A 263 -55.05 31.65 17.39
CA GLY A 263 -56.45 31.90 17.72
C GLY A 263 -57.11 30.75 18.46
N SER A 264 -57.35 30.95 19.76
CA SER A 264 -58.19 30.08 20.57
C SER A 264 -59.64 30.26 20.14
N THR A 265 -60.21 29.27 19.45
CA THR A 265 -61.64 29.20 19.16
C THR A 265 -62.40 28.96 20.47
N LYS A 266 -62.80 30.09 21.06
CA LYS A 266 -63.87 30.28 22.04
C LYS A 266 -64.91 29.14 22.00
N LEU A 267 -64.87 28.23 22.99
CA LEU A 267 -65.93 27.24 23.19
C LEU A 267 -67.12 27.94 23.86
N THR A 268 -68.02 28.48 23.04
CA THR A 268 -69.36 28.85 23.45
C THR A 268 -70.13 27.60 23.85
N SER A 269 -70.68 27.60 25.07
CA SER A 269 -71.92 26.89 25.47
C SER A 269 -72.28 25.68 24.59
N MET A 270 -71.74 24.50 24.91
CA MET A 270 -72.15 23.28 24.24
C MET A 270 -73.52 22.83 24.76
N ASP A 271 -74.56 23.07 23.96
CA ASP A 271 -75.82 22.34 24.07
C ASP A 271 -75.57 20.83 23.92
N ASP A 272 -76.16 20.02 24.80
CA ASP A 272 -76.08 18.54 24.82
C ASP A 272 -76.36 17.89 23.45
N LYS A 273 -77.07 18.58 22.55
CA LYS A 273 -77.43 18.10 21.22
C LYS A 273 -76.29 18.13 20.19
N LYS A 274 -75.12 18.71 20.50
CA LYS A 274 -74.00 18.83 19.56
C LYS A 274 -72.75 17.99 19.89
N LEU A 275 -72.77 17.21 20.98
CA LEU A 275 -71.59 16.45 21.44
C LEU A 275 -71.27 15.19 20.64
N GLU A 276 -72.18 14.71 19.80
CA GLU A 276 -71.90 13.61 18.88
C GLU A 276 -72.55 13.86 17.52
N THR A 277 -71.80 13.60 16.45
CA THR A 277 -72.31 13.54 15.08
C THR A 277 -72.15 12.12 14.53
N GLU A 278 -72.65 11.85 13.32
CA GLU A 278 -72.50 10.54 12.67
C GLU A 278 -71.02 10.15 12.48
N ASN A 279 -70.15 11.14 12.26
CA ASN A 279 -68.75 10.92 11.92
C ASN A 279 -67.80 11.22 13.10
N TYR A 280 -68.27 11.83 14.18
CA TYR A 280 -67.39 12.29 15.25
C TYR A 280 -68.01 12.14 16.66
N VAL A 281 -67.16 11.89 17.65
CA VAL A 281 -67.50 11.81 19.08
C VAL A 281 -66.44 12.55 19.89
N HIS A 282 -66.88 13.21 20.97
CA HIS A 282 -66.00 13.88 21.91
C HIS A 282 -65.81 13.01 23.15
N PHE A 283 -64.56 12.87 23.60
CA PHE A 283 -64.20 12.17 24.83
C PHE A 283 -63.49 13.13 25.78
N LEU A 284 -63.48 12.80 27.07
CA LEU A 284 -62.64 13.49 28.05
C LEU A 284 -61.39 12.65 28.34
N TYR A 285 -60.22 13.24 28.16
CA TYR A 285 -58.92 12.64 28.47
C TYR A 285 -58.08 13.63 29.28
N ASN A 286 -57.59 13.24 30.46
CA ASN A 286 -56.80 14.10 31.37
C ASN A 286 -57.38 15.52 31.60
N ARG A 287 -58.71 15.63 31.72
CA ARG A 287 -59.48 16.89 31.92
C ARG A 287 -59.49 17.84 30.71
N GLU A 288 -59.09 17.36 29.54
CA GLU A 288 -59.24 18.06 28.26
C GLU A 288 -60.22 17.32 27.35
N VAL A 289 -60.95 18.07 26.53
CA VAL A 289 -61.90 17.50 25.55
C VAL A 289 -61.13 17.11 24.31
N VAL A 290 -61.12 15.82 23.99
CA VAL A 290 -60.47 15.27 22.79
C VAL A 290 -61.52 14.85 21.78
N PHE A 291 -61.19 15.01 20.49
CA PHE A 291 -62.07 14.70 19.38
C PHE A 291 -61.68 13.37 18.75
N ALA A 292 -62.65 12.48 18.53
CA ALA A 292 -62.45 11.19 17.90
C ALA A 292 -63.37 11.02 16.69
N ILE A 293 -62.85 10.36 15.66
CA ILE A 293 -63.55 10.09 14.40
C ILE A 293 -64.17 8.70 14.45
N LYS A 294 -65.47 8.60 14.17
CA LYS A 294 -66.19 7.32 14.08
C LYS A 294 -65.95 6.72 12.69
N TYR A 295 -65.34 5.53 12.65
CA TYR A 295 -65.24 4.76 11.42
C TYR A 295 -66.35 3.70 11.40
N GLN A 296 -67.32 3.82 10.47
CA GLN A 296 -68.29 2.76 10.21
C GLN A 296 -67.68 1.70 9.30
N VAL A 297 -67.03 0.69 9.89
CA VAL A 297 -66.67 -0.53 9.15
C VAL A 297 -67.61 -1.64 9.57
N ARG A 298 -68.56 -1.99 8.70
CA ARG A 298 -69.49 -3.12 8.91
C ARG A 298 -68.99 -4.31 8.09
N VAL A 299 -68.06 -5.10 8.62
CA VAL A 299 -67.70 -6.39 8.00
C VAL A 299 -68.82 -7.39 8.29
N ARG A 300 -69.64 -7.72 7.29
CA ARG A 300 -70.57 -8.86 7.39
C ARG A 300 -69.80 -10.12 7.04
N ILE A 301 -69.59 -10.98 8.03
CA ILE A 301 -69.06 -12.33 7.84
C ILE A 301 -70.27 -13.27 7.84
N PHE A 302 -70.47 -14.06 6.78
CA PHE A 302 -71.57 -15.02 6.70
C PHE A 302 -71.15 -16.36 7.32
N ASN A 303 -72.10 -17.15 7.84
CA ASN A 303 -71.81 -18.47 8.44
C ASN A 303 -71.16 -19.46 7.45
N GLU A 304 -71.40 -19.32 6.16
CA GLU A 304 -70.73 -20.12 5.12
C GLU A 304 -69.22 -19.84 5.06
N ASP A 305 -68.81 -18.59 5.31
CA ASP A 305 -67.40 -18.18 5.35
C ASP A 305 -66.67 -18.81 6.55
N PHE A 306 -67.41 -19.10 7.64
CA PHE A 306 -66.86 -19.80 8.81
C PHE A 306 -66.59 -21.29 8.53
N ILE A 307 -67.40 -21.95 7.70
CA ILE A 307 -67.29 -23.39 7.43
C ILE A 307 -66.09 -23.68 6.52
N LEU A 308 -65.87 -22.83 5.50
CA LEU A 308 -64.76 -22.98 4.57
C LEU A 308 -63.40 -22.81 5.29
N LEU A 309 -63.31 -21.80 6.16
CA LEU A 309 -62.09 -21.54 6.92
C LEU A 309 -61.82 -22.60 7.99
N ARG A 310 -62.87 -23.17 8.59
CA ARG A 310 -62.76 -24.26 9.57
C ARG A 310 -62.15 -25.51 8.93
N LYS A 311 -62.53 -25.86 7.70
CA LYS A 311 -61.96 -27.02 6.98
C LYS A 311 -60.46 -26.88 6.73
N ASP A 312 -59.98 -25.69 6.38
CA ASP A 312 -58.56 -25.47 6.09
C ASP A 312 -57.70 -25.31 7.35
N LEU A 313 -58.27 -24.83 8.47
CA LEU A 313 -57.59 -24.74 9.77
C LEU A 313 -57.58 -26.06 10.56
N ILE A 314 -58.54 -26.98 10.31
CA ILE A 314 -58.62 -28.29 10.98
C ILE A 314 -57.47 -29.24 10.58
N ALA A 315 -56.77 -29.00 9.47
CA ALA A 315 -55.66 -29.87 9.02
C ALA A 315 -54.41 -29.82 9.95
N LYS A 316 -54.37 -28.91 10.93
CA LYS A 316 -53.37 -28.91 12.00
C LYS A 316 -54.08 -28.80 13.34
N GLU A 317 -54.41 -29.95 13.92
CA GLU A 317 -54.97 -30.08 15.26
C GLU A 317 -54.13 -29.28 16.27
N GLN A 318 -54.77 -28.33 17.00
CA GLN A 318 -54.88 -28.39 18.47
C GLN A 318 -55.62 -27.20 19.15
N TYR A 319 -56.24 -26.24 18.45
CA TYR A 319 -56.89 -25.09 19.14
C TYR A 319 -58.19 -24.56 18.49
N VAL A 320 -59.11 -25.46 18.11
CA VAL A 320 -60.36 -25.12 17.40
C VAL A 320 -61.60 -25.42 18.26
N GLY A 321 -61.72 -24.75 19.40
CA GLY A 321 -62.90 -24.84 20.27
C GLY A 321 -63.59 -23.51 20.57
N ASP A 322 -62.87 -22.39 20.48
CA ASP A 322 -63.36 -21.08 20.89
C ASP A 322 -63.77 -20.21 19.69
N SER A 323 -65.07 -19.93 19.59
CA SER A 323 -65.65 -19.05 18.57
C SER A 323 -65.02 -17.65 18.57
N PHE A 324 -64.54 -17.17 19.72
CA PHE A 324 -63.88 -15.86 19.81
C PHE A 324 -62.53 -15.86 19.10
N VAL A 325 -61.72 -16.90 19.29
CA VAL A 325 -60.42 -17.05 18.62
C VAL A 325 -60.61 -17.13 17.11
N MET A 326 -61.57 -17.93 16.64
CA MET A 326 -61.89 -18.02 15.21
C MET A 326 -62.31 -16.67 14.60
N PHE A 327 -63.14 -15.90 15.31
CA PHE A 327 -63.51 -14.56 14.88
C PHE A 327 -62.31 -13.62 14.76
N THR A 328 -61.38 -13.66 15.73
CA THR A 328 -60.16 -12.83 15.68
C THR A 328 -59.25 -13.20 14.50
N LEU A 329 -59.06 -14.50 14.22
CA LEU A 329 -58.28 -14.96 13.08
C LEU A 329 -58.91 -14.55 11.74
N MET A 330 -60.23 -14.67 11.61
CA MET A 330 -60.98 -14.24 10.41
C MET A 330 -60.88 -12.74 10.17
N ARG A 331 -61.02 -11.94 11.24
CA ARG A 331 -60.90 -10.48 11.15
C ARG A 331 -59.50 -10.08 10.66
N ASP A 332 -58.47 -10.76 11.15
CA ASP A 332 -57.09 -10.49 10.78
C ASP A 332 -56.83 -10.89 9.31
N ILE A 333 -57.36 -12.03 8.84
CA ILE A 333 -57.32 -12.43 7.42
C ILE A 333 -58.05 -11.42 6.54
N ALA A 334 -59.29 -11.04 6.89
CA ALA A 334 -60.07 -10.08 6.11
C ALA A 334 -59.34 -8.73 6.00
N SER A 335 -58.77 -8.27 7.12
CA SER A 335 -58.01 -7.01 7.17
C SER A 335 -56.73 -7.09 6.33
N GLY A 336 -56.02 -8.22 6.37
CA GLY A 336 -54.85 -8.49 5.53
C GLY A 336 -55.19 -8.51 4.02
N LEU A 337 -56.30 -9.15 3.64
CA LEU A 337 -56.76 -9.20 2.24
C LEU A 337 -57.17 -7.81 1.73
N ILE A 338 -57.90 -7.04 2.53
CA ILE A 338 -58.28 -5.67 2.17
C ILE A 338 -57.02 -4.82 1.94
N ALA A 339 -56.02 -4.94 2.82
CA ALA A 339 -54.75 -4.22 2.67
C ALA A 339 -54.00 -4.63 1.39
N LEU A 340 -53.99 -5.92 1.06
CA LEU A 340 -53.37 -6.42 -0.17
C LEU A 340 -54.11 -5.96 -1.43
N HIS A 341 -55.44 -6.03 -1.45
CA HIS A 341 -56.26 -5.59 -2.57
C HIS A 341 -56.18 -4.07 -2.80
N GLY A 342 -55.97 -3.28 -1.73
CA GLY A 342 -55.72 -1.84 -1.83
C GLY A 342 -54.27 -1.47 -2.20
N SER A 343 -53.35 -2.46 -2.28
CA SER A 343 -51.95 -2.25 -2.62
C SER A 343 -51.67 -2.50 -4.11
N PHE A 344 -50.44 -2.21 -4.56
CA PHE A 344 -50.00 -2.47 -5.95
C PHE A 344 -50.09 -3.94 -6.37
N VAL A 345 -50.18 -4.86 -5.39
CA VAL A 345 -50.31 -6.30 -5.63
C VAL A 345 -51.69 -6.66 -6.20
N GLY A 346 -52.73 -5.91 -5.80
CA GLY A 346 -54.09 -5.97 -6.34
C GLY A 346 -54.92 -7.23 -6.01
N ALA A 347 -54.27 -8.38 -5.83
CA ALA A 347 -54.91 -9.64 -5.47
C ALA A 347 -53.94 -10.55 -4.70
N HIS A 348 -54.43 -11.34 -3.75
CA HIS A 348 -53.59 -12.36 -3.10
C HIS A 348 -53.27 -13.53 -4.04
N GLY A 349 -54.26 -14.04 -4.78
CA GLY A 349 -54.10 -15.13 -5.75
C GLY A 349 -54.59 -16.48 -5.23
N MET A 350 -53.84 -17.13 -4.34
CA MET A 350 -54.18 -18.45 -3.76
C MET A 350 -54.12 -18.39 -2.24
N LEU A 351 -55.24 -18.02 -1.62
CA LEU A 351 -55.37 -18.03 -0.17
C LEU A 351 -55.61 -19.46 0.29
N SER A 352 -54.68 -20.00 1.07
CA SER A 352 -54.78 -21.31 1.74
C SER A 352 -54.37 -21.14 3.21
N SER A 353 -54.75 -22.09 4.07
CA SER A 353 -54.31 -22.07 5.47
C SER A 353 -52.79 -22.14 5.65
N GLU A 354 -52.07 -22.74 4.70
CA GLU A 354 -50.60 -22.77 4.70
C GLU A 354 -49.99 -21.37 4.55
N ASN A 355 -50.70 -20.46 3.89
CA ASN A 355 -50.28 -19.09 3.64
C ASN A 355 -50.80 -18.09 4.71
N CYS A 356 -51.53 -18.58 5.73
CA CYS A 356 -52.02 -17.80 6.86
C CYS A 356 -51.20 -18.16 8.12
N LEU A 357 -50.11 -17.43 8.34
CA LEU A 357 -49.18 -17.69 9.44
C LEU A 357 -49.67 -17.01 10.72
N ILE A 358 -49.66 -17.73 11.85
CA ILE A 358 -50.05 -17.19 13.15
C ILE A 358 -48.78 -16.88 13.95
N ASN A 359 -48.70 -15.69 14.54
CA ASN A 359 -47.59 -15.32 15.42
C ASN A 359 -47.88 -15.64 16.90
N ASP A 360 -46.89 -15.50 17.78
CA ASP A 360 -46.99 -15.76 19.23
C ASP A 360 -48.04 -14.90 19.96
N ARG A 361 -48.61 -13.89 19.28
CA ARG A 361 -49.68 -13.02 19.80
C ARG A 361 -51.05 -13.34 19.19
N TRP A 362 -51.19 -14.50 18.56
CA TRP A 362 -52.42 -14.96 17.90
C TRP A 362 -52.92 -14.06 16.75
N GLN A 363 -52.02 -13.30 16.13
CA GLN A 363 -52.36 -12.49 14.95
C GLN A 363 -52.03 -13.25 13.66
N VAL A 364 -52.94 -13.16 12.68
CA VAL A 364 -52.71 -13.77 11.36
C VAL A 364 -51.90 -12.83 10.48
N LYS A 365 -50.86 -13.37 9.84
CA LYS A 365 -50.09 -12.72 8.78
C LYS A 365 -50.25 -13.51 7.49
N ILE A 366 -50.67 -12.81 6.45
CA ILE A 366 -50.82 -13.39 5.12
C ILE A 366 -49.46 -13.38 4.43
N SER A 367 -49.02 -14.52 3.93
CA SER A 367 -47.80 -14.69 3.12
C SER A 367 -48.13 -15.07 1.68
N ASP A 368 -47.11 -15.26 0.84
CA ASP A 368 -47.26 -15.76 -0.53
C ASP A 368 -48.16 -14.89 -1.44
N PHE A 369 -47.81 -13.59 -1.55
CA PHE A 369 -48.46 -12.60 -2.41
C PHE A 369 -47.42 -11.83 -3.25
N GLY A 370 -47.82 -11.23 -4.38
CA GLY A 370 -46.96 -10.30 -5.15
C GLY A 370 -46.14 -10.88 -6.30
N LEU A 371 -46.32 -12.16 -6.66
CA LEU A 371 -45.61 -12.83 -7.76
C LEU A 371 -46.54 -13.23 -8.91
N ASN A 372 -47.35 -12.29 -9.39
CA ASN A 372 -48.40 -12.54 -10.38
C ASN A 372 -47.85 -13.20 -11.67
N MET A 373 -46.67 -12.78 -12.16
CA MET A 373 -46.05 -13.35 -13.36
C MET A 373 -45.63 -14.83 -13.22
N ILE A 374 -45.32 -15.30 -12.00
CA ILE A 374 -44.93 -16.70 -11.77
C ILE A 374 -46.20 -17.56 -11.62
N ARG A 375 -47.28 -17.00 -11.07
CA ARG A 375 -48.53 -17.72 -10.79
C ARG A 375 -49.40 -17.98 -12.01
N GLU A 376 -49.34 -17.14 -13.06
CA GLU A 376 -50.02 -17.44 -14.33
C GLU A 376 -49.54 -18.75 -14.98
N SER A 377 -48.31 -19.19 -14.67
CA SER A 377 -47.75 -20.45 -15.15
C SER A 377 -48.13 -21.69 -14.32
N GLN A 378 -48.79 -21.51 -13.16
CA GLN A 378 -49.17 -22.61 -12.28
C GLN A 378 -50.59 -23.10 -12.60
N THR A 379 -50.70 -24.35 -13.05
CA THR A 379 -52.01 -25.00 -13.23
C THR A 379 -52.65 -25.27 -11.87
N ILE A 380 -53.87 -24.75 -11.66
CA ILE A 380 -54.64 -24.99 -10.44
C ILE A 380 -55.00 -26.49 -10.38
N THR A 381 -54.21 -27.26 -9.64
CA THR A 381 -54.55 -28.64 -9.30
C THR A 381 -55.54 -28.60 -8.15
N LYS A 382 -56.83 -28.81 -8.43
CA LYS A 382 -57.81 -29.11 -7.38
C LYS A 382 -57.36 -30.38 -6.68
N LYS A 383 -56.90 -30.28 -5.42
CA LYS A 383 -56.75 -31.46 -4.56
C LYS A 383 -58.10 -32.18 -4.49
N SER A 384 -58.17 -33.39 -5.02
CA SER A 384 -59.31 -34.29 -4.84
C SER A 384 -59.37 -34.70 -3.37
N ASN A 385 -60.53 -34.47 -2.75
CA ASN A 385 -60.80 -34.84 -1.37
C ASN A 385 -60.54 -36.34 -1.15
N ILE A 386 -59.68 -36.66 -0.18
CA ILE A 386 -59.77 -37.89 0.63
C ILE A 386 -60.02 -37.43 2.05
#